data_AF-A0AAV1XWJ6-F1
#
_entry.id   AF-A0AAV1XWJ6-F1
#
_cell.length_a   1.000
_cell.length_b   1.000
_cell.length_c   1.000
_cell.angle_alpha   90.00
_cell.angle_beta   90.00
_cell.angle_gamma   90.00
#
_symmetry.space_group_name_H-M   'P 1'
#
loop_
_entity.id
_entity.type
_entity.pdbx_description
1 polymer ?
#
loop_
_entity_poly.entity_id
_entity_poly.type
_entity_poly.pdbx_seq_one_letter_code
_entity_poly.pdbx_strand_id
1 'polypeptide(L)'
;MLHLGASVPSSFNYGDALDKSLMFFEAQRSGKLPVQQRVKWRGDSGLNDGLQQGLFTFADKFRGLYDEYVFGADKFYSSSGYSDELLWAAAWLFHATDDEYYLNYVVDNAVYMGGTGWAVREFSWDNKYAGVQILLSKVLFEGKAGSYASTLKQYQAKADYYACACLQKNDGYNVHKTPGGLVYVREWNNLQYVSSAAFLSAVYSNYLFAARAQLNCPEGQIQPQELINFAKSQADYILGKNPKEMSYLIGYGSKYPLHVHHRGASIASIFSLHSEVGCVKGFEIWYSRPEPNPNVLFGGLVGGPDENDDFSDERSNYEQTEPTTSGSAPLIGIFAKLQSLYGNTGSYQYHKESLVSKPTSTNLHQTPTHKTLGGPPVEFLHSITSSWTVSKSTYYRHKVVIKNISQKPITDLKLVIDNLSGTLWGLTPTKEKNTYELPQWLKVLEPGTECTFVYVQGGPQAKISIQSFH
;
A
#
# COMPACT_ATOMS: atom_id res chain seq x y z
N MET A 1 46.48 23.47 -18.51
CA MET A 1 45.57 22.33 -18.29
C MET A 1 45.39 22.16 -16.79
N LEU A 2 44.25 22.58 -16.25
CA LEU A 2 43.77 22.17 -14.93
C LEU A 2 42.29 21.86 -15.11
N HIS A 3 41.95 20.58 -15.24
CA HIS A 3 40.58 20.12 -15.15
C HIS A 3 40.14 20.20 -13.69
N LEU A 4 39.39 21.24 -13.35
CA LEU A 4 38.53 21.23 -12.17
C LEU A 4 37.45 20.19 -12.41
N GLY A 5 37.58 19.03 -11.77
CA GLY A 5 36.52 18.03 -11.71
C GLY A 5 35.30 18.66 -11.04
N ALA A 6 34.22 18.83 -11.81
CA ALA A 6 32.93 19.17 -11.24
C ALA A 6 32.54 18.05 -10.25
N SER A 7 32.40 18.39 -8.97
CA SER A 7 31.82 17.47 -8.00
C SER A 7 30.40 17.13 -8.47
N VAL A 8 30.14 15.85 -8.74
CA VAL A 8 28.77 15.37 -8.92
C VAL A 8 28.00 15.78 -7.67
N PRO A 9 26.91 16.57 -7.77
CA PRO A 9 26.12 16.92 -6.61
C PRO A 9 25.73 15.63 -5.88
N SER A 10 26.00 15.55 -4.57
CA SER A 10 25.65 14.36 -3.80
C SER A 10 24.15 14.09 -3.98
N SER A 11 23.80 12.95 -4.56
CA SER A 11 22.41 12.54 -4.69
C SER A 11 21.77 12.45 -3.31
N PHE A 12 20.48 12.80 -3.21
CA PHE A 12 19.71 12.52 -2.01
C PHE A 12 19.81 11.04 -1.61
N ASN A 13 19.73 10.75 -0.31
CA ASN A 13 19.74 9.39 0.20
C ASN A 13 18.36 8.74 0.03
N TYR A 14 18.09 8.20 -1.15
CA TYR A 14 16.80 7.56 -1.45
C TYR A 14 16.53 6.32 -0.61
N GLY A 15 17.56 5.62 -0.11
CA GLY A 15 17.42 4.53 0.84
C GLY A 15 16.78 4.99 2.15
N ASP A 16 17.30 6.06 2.74
CA ASP A 16 16.73 6.64 3.96
C ASP A 16 15.29 7.16 3.75
N ALA A 17 15.03 7.79 2.59
CA ALA A 17 13.68 8.22 2.22
C ALA A 17 12.72 7.02 2.11
N LEU A 18 13.15 5.93 1.47
CA LEU A 18 12.36 4.70 1.33
C LEU A 18 12.02 4.08 2.70
N ASP A 19 12.98 3.99 3.61
CA ASP A 19 12.72 3.39 4.93
C ASP A 19 11.74 4.20 5.75
N LYS A 20 11.86 5.53 5.69
CA LYS A 20 10.92 6.43 6.34
C LYS A 20 9.54 6.27 5.73
N SER A 21 9.41 6.28 4.41
CA SER A 21 8.11 6.04 3.75
C SER A 21 7.47 4.71 4.18
N LEU A 22 8.26 3.64 4.38
CA LEU A 22 7.76 2.38 4.95
C LEU A 22 7.30 2.53 6.41
N MET A 23 8.01 3.33 7.23
CA MET A 23 7.58 3.63 8.61
C MET A 23 6.23 4.33 8.67
N PHE A 24 5.91 5.19 7.69
CA PHE A 24 4.60 5.82 7.63
C PHE A 24 3.49 4.77 7.45
N PHE A 25 3.67 3.79 6.58
CA PHE A 25 2.70 2.69 6.45
C PHE A 25 2.62 1.79 7.69
N GLU A 26 3.72 1.63 8.44
CA GLU A 26 3.65 1.00 9.76
C GLU A 26 2.81 1.82 10.75
N ALA A 27 2.89 3.16 10.70
CA ALA A 27 2.09 4.04 11.53
C ALA A 27 0.59 4.00 11.17
N GLN A 28 0.27 3.84 9.88
CA GLN A 28 -1.10 3.79 9.35
C GLN A 28 -1.71 2.38 9.35
N ARG A 29 -0.98 1.36 9.81
CA ARG A 29 -1.46 -0.02 9.83
C ARG A 29 -2.73 -0.15 10.67
N SER A 30 -3.77 -0.73 10.07
CA SER A 30 -4.94 -1.25 10.77
C SER A 30 -4.76 -2.74 11.07
N GLY A 31 -5.56 -3.26 11.99
CA GLY A 31 -5.44 -4.59 12.56
C GLY A 31 -4.56 -4.63 13.81
N LYS A 32 -4.20 -5.85 14.20
CA LYS A 32 -3.30 -6.12 15.33
C LYS A 32 -1.86 -5.82 14.92
N LEU A 33 -1.20 -4.94 15.65
CA LEU A 33 0.17 -4.53 15.35
C LEU A 33 1.18 -5.63 15.75
N PRO A 34 2.21 -5.89 14.92
CA PRO A 34 3.28 -6.81 15.27
C PRO A 34 4.08 -6.31 16.48
N VAL A 35 4.48 -7.24 17.37
CA VAL A 35 5.29 -6.94 18.56
C VAL A 35 6.61 -6.23 18.20
N GLN A 36 7.15 -6.48 17.00
CA GLN A 36 8.41 -5.93 16.51
C GLN A 36 8.26 -4.63 15.70
N GLN A 37 7.08 -3.99 15.68
CA GLN A 37 6.88 -2.76 14.91
C GLN A 37 7.80 -1.62 15.37
N ARG A 38 8.31 -0.81 14.43
CA ARG A 38 9.26 0.29 14.72
C ARG A 38 8.57 1.49 15.33
N VAL A 39 7.36 1.80 14.86
CA VAL A 39 6.54 2.90 15.37
C VAL A 39 5.98 2.55 16.75
N LYS A 40 6.60 3.09 17.81
CA LYS A 40 6.28 2.74 19.21
C LYS A 40 5.11 3.51 19.83
N TRP A 41 4.68 4.60 19.20
CA TRP A 41 3.63 5.46 19.72
C TRP A 41 2.20 5.10 19.21
N ARG A 42 2.04 4.04 18.40
CA ARG A 42 0.74 3.52 17.88
C ARG A 42 0.30 2.21 18.56
N GLY A 43 -1.00 1.92 18.49
CA GLY A 43 -1.65 0.70 18.97
C GLY A 43 -2.66 0.11 17.97
N ASP A 44 -3.20 -1.08 18.26
CA ASP A 44 -4.15 -1.85 17.43
C ASP A 44 -5.39 -1.01 17.02
N SER A 45 -5.89 -1.20 15.80
CA SER A 45 -7.12 -0.55 15.30
C SER A 45 -7.86 -1.46 14.30
N GLY A 46 -9.13 -1.18 13.98
CA GLY A 46 -9.87 -1.88 12.89
C GLY A 46 -9.81 -3.42 12.93
N LEU A 47 -9.80 -4.02 14.13
CA LEU A 47 -9.63 -5.47 14.32
C LEU A 47 -10.74 -6.32 13.71
N ASN A 48 -11.83 -5.67 13.31
CA ASN A 48 -13.02 -6.29 12.73
C ASN A 48 -13.22 -5.89 11.26
N ASP A 49 -12.27 -5.17 10.66
CA ASP A 49 -12.39 -4.67 9.28
C ASP A 49 -12.00 -5.76 8.26
N GLY A 50 -12.86 -5.95 7.26
CA GLY A 50 -12.59 -6.74 6.05
C GLY A 50 -12.94 -8.23 6.13
N LEU A 51 -13.53 -8.75 5.04
CA LEU A 51 -13.42 -10.13 4.51
C LEU A 51 -14.42 -10.30 3.35
N GLN A 52 -13.97 -10.35 2.10
CA GLN A 52 -14.71 -11.01 1.01
C GLN A 52 -13.85 -11.29 -0.22
N GLN A 53 -13.95 -12.53 -0.73
CA GLN A 53 -13.46 -12.96 -2.05
C GLN A 53 -14.61 -12.76 -3.07
N GLY A 54 -14.27 -12.43 -4.32
CA GLY A 54 -15.27 -12.12 -5.37
C GLY A 54 -15.64 -10.64 -5.50
N LEU A 55 -14.82 -9.73 -4.96
CA LEU A 55 -15.07 -8.28 -4.96
C LEU A 55 -15.29 -7.71 -6.37
N PHE A 56 -14.54 -8.16 -7.37
CA PHE A 56 -14.72 -7.67 -8.74
C PHE A 56 -16.10 -8.02 -9.30
N THR A 57 -16.51 -9.28 -9.24
CA THR A 57 -17.83 -9.72 -9.71
C THR A 57 -18.96 -9.05 -8.94
N PHE A 58 -18.79 -8.84 -7.63
CA PHE A 58 -19.75 -8.09 -6.83
C PHE A 58 -19.85 -6.63 -7.28
N ALA A 59 -18.73 -5.93 -7.40
CA ALA A 59 -18.68 -4.52 -7.79
C ALA A 59 -19.21 -4.30 -9.21
N ASP A 60 -18.87 -5.17 -10.16
CA ASP A 60 -19.35 -5.07 -11.53
C ASP A 60 -20.87 -5.31 -11.64
N LYS A 61 -21.41 -6.21 -10.81
CA LYS A 61 -22.84 -6.51 -10.75
C LYS A 61 -23.65 -5.43 -10.01
N PHE A 62 -23.10 -4.86 -8.95
CA PHE A 62 -23.76 -3.91 -8.06
C PHE A 62 -23.01 -2.58 -8.07
N ARG A 63 -23.12 -1.88 -9.20
CA ARG A 63 -22.42 -0.61 -9.43
C ARG A 63 -23.09 0.54 -8.66
N GLY A 64 -22.26 1.39 -8.09
CA GLY A 64 -22.69 2.55 -7.29
C GLY A 64 -21.47 3.30 -6.78
N LEU A 65 -21.66 4.56 -6.39
CA LEU A 65 -20.57 5.38 -5.89
C LEU A 65 -20.29 5.06 -4.42
N TYR A 66 -19.02 5.07 -4.02
CA TYR A 66 -18.62 4.73 -2.66
C TYR A 66 -19.32 5.59 -1.59
N ASP A 67 -19.42 6.89 -1.85
CA ASP A 67 -19.97 7.91 -0.95
C ASP A 67 -21.50 7.94 -0.89
N GLU A 68 -22.20 7.32 -1.85
CA GLU A 68 -23.65 7.11 -1.77
C GLU A 68 -24.03 6.06 -0.70
N TYR A 69 -23.15 5.08 -0.47
CA TYR A 69 -23.44 3.94 0.42
C TYR A 69 -22.72 4.03 1.77
N VAL A 70 -21.68 4.85 1.89
CA VAL A 70 -20.99 5.13 3.16
C VAL A 70 -21.40 6.50 3.68
N PHE A 71 -22.35 6.51 4.62
CA PHE A 71 -22.92 7.75 5.17
C PHE A 71 -21.83 8.71 5.66
N GLY A 72 -21.82 9.92 5.09
CA GLY A 72 -20.91 11.01 5.44
C GLY A 72 -19.54 10.95 4.76
N ALA A 73 -19.26 9.94 3.94
CA ALA A 73 -18.02 9.86 3.17
C ALA A 73 -17.95 10.95 2.08
N ASP A 74 -19.10 11.38 1.55
CA ASP A 74 -19.23 12.46 0.56
C ASP A 74 -18.54 13.77 0.98
N LYS A 75 -18.39 14.02 2.29
CA LYS A 75 -17.75 15.21 2.83
C LYS A 75 -16.22 15.15 2.86
N PHE A 76 -15.64 13.96 2.69
CA PHE A 76 -14.21 13.71 2.88
C PHE A 76 -13.56 13.02 1.67
N TYR A 77 -14.28 12.08 1.06
CA TYR A 77 -13.86 11.25 -0.07
C TYR A 77 -15.04 11.10 -1.05
N SER A 78 -15.45 12.21 -1.68
CA SER A 78 -16.49 12.19 -2.71
C SER A 78 -15.99 11.46 -3.96
N SER A 79 -16.76 10.48 -4.45
CA SER A 79 -16.35 9.63 -5.56
C SER A 79 -16.76 10.27 -6.88
N SER A 80 -15.84 10.46 -7.84
CA SER A 80 -16.20 10.97 -9.17
C SER A 80 -16.80 9.91 -10.10
N GLY A 81 -16.55 8.64 -9.81
CA GLY A 81 -17.04 7.50 -10.56
C GLY A 81 -16.66 6.16 -9.94
N TYR A 82 -17.01 5.08 -10.64
CA TYR A 82 -16.51 3.71 -10.38
C TYR A 82 -15.95 3.06 -11.66
N SER A 83 -16.04 3.75 -12.80
CA SER A 83 -15.75 3.18 -14.13
C SER A 83 -14.26 2.87 -14.26
N ASP A 84 -13.41 3.81 -13.88
CA ASP A 84 -11.98 3.63 -13.84
C ASP A 84 -11.53 2.66 -12.76
N GLU A 85 -12.22 2.57 -11.61
CA GLU A 85 -11.97 1.54 -10.59
C GLU A 85 -12.20 0.14 -11.15
N LEU A 86 -13.29 -0.09 -11.90
CA LEU A 86 -13.58 -1.38 -12.52
C LEU A 86 -12.56 -1.72 -13.61
N LEU A 87 -12.20 -0.75 -14.48
CA LEU A 87 -11.16 -0.95 -15.48
C LEU A 87 -9.80 -1.24 -14.84
N TRP A 88 -9.46 -0.55 -13.75
CA TRP A 88 -8.24 -0.75 -12.97
C TRP A 88 -8.19 -2.12 -12.33
N ALA A 89 -9.26 -2.54 -11.67
CA ALA A 89 -9.35 -3.85 -11.06
C ALA A 89 -9.24 -4.96 -12.12
N ALA A 90 -9.95 -4.86 -13.24
CA ALA A 90 -9.87 -5.84 -14.32
C ALA A 90 -8.46 -5.89 -14.94
N ALA A 91 -7.82 -4.74 -15.20
CA ALA A 91 -6.46 -4.72 -15.74
C ALA A 91 -5.44 -5.39 -14.80
N TRP A 92 -5.55 -5.19 -13.48
CA TRP A 92 -4.70 -5.88 -12.51
C TRP A 92 -5.02 -7.36 -12.38
N LEU A 93 -6.30 -7.74 -12.41
CA LEU A 93 -6.70 -9.15 -12.39
C LEU A 93 -6.18 -9.89 -13.62
N PHE A 94 -6.27 -9.29 -14.81
CA PHE A 94 -5.62 -9.83 -16.01
C PHE A 94 -4.11 -9.98 -15.79
N HIS A 95 -3.43 -8.95 -15.31
CA HIS A 95 -1.99 -9.00 -15.08
C HIS A 95 -1.57 -10.11 -14.08
N ALA A 96 -2.40 -10.36 -13.07
CA ALA A 96 -2.13 -11.34 -12.02
C ALA A 96 -2.49 -12.79 -12.43
N THR A 97 -3.42 -12.99 -13.36
CA THR A 97 -4.01 -14.30 -13.66
C THR A 97 -3.79 -14.78 -15.09
N ASP A 98 -3.42 -13.88 -16.01
CA ASP A 98 -3.48 -14.08 -17.46
C ASP A 98 -4.86 -14.56 -17.97
N ASP A 99 -5.95 -14.37 -17.20
CA ASP A 99 -7.31 -14.74 -17.61
C ASP A 99 -7.89 -13.72 -18.60
N GLU A 100 -8.08 -14.16 -19.85
CA GLU A 100 -8.57 -13.34 -20.96
C GLU A 100 -9.93 -12.68 -20.70
N TYR A 101 -10.76 -13.24 -19.80
CA TYR A 101 -12.02 -12.60 -19.40
C TYR A 101 -11.81 -11.15 -18.98
N TYR A 102 -10.78 -10.87 -18.19
CA TYR A 102 -10.52 -9.53 -17.67
C TYR A 102 -9.96 -8.58 -18.74
N LEU A 103 -9.12 -9.09 -19.64
CA LEU A 103 -8.65 -8.30 -20.78
C LEU A 103 -9.81 -7.94 -21.71
N ASN A 104 -10.68 -8.91 -21.99
CA ASN A 104 -11.89 -8.69 -22.78
C ASN A 104 -12.82 -7.67 -22.12
N TYR A 105 -13.01 -7.77 -20.79
CA TYR A 105 -13.79 -6.79 -20.03
C TYR A 105 -13.29 -5.36 -20.23
N VAL A 106 -11.98 -5.15 -20.08
CA VAL A 106 -11.36 -3.82 -20.23
C VAL A 106 -11.50 -3.27 -21.65
N VAL A 107 -11.43 -4.16 -22.66
CA VAL A 107 -11.53 -3.77 -24.07
C VAL A 107 -12.98 -3.47 -24.46
N ASP A 108 -13.92 -4.34 -24.11
CA ASP A 108 -15.34 -4.18 -24.44
C ASP A 108 -15.94 -2.94 -23.77
N ASN A 109 -15.47 -2.60 -22.56
CA ASN A 109 -15.93 -1.44 -21.82
C ASN A 109 -15.08 -0.17 -22.07
N ALA A 110 -14.04 -0.24 -22.90
CA ALA A 110 -13.03 0.83 -23.03
C ALA A 110 -13.61 2.21 -23.37
N VAL A 111 -14.54 2.28 -24.31
CA VAL A 111 -15.15 3.54 -24.74
C VAL A 111 -16.21 3.99 -23.75
N TYR A 112 -17.12 3.08 -23.39
CA TYR A 112 -18.26 3.37 -22.51
C TYR A 112 -17.82 3.83 -21.12
N MET A 113 -16.78 3.20 -20.55
CA MET A 113 -16.23 3.56 -19.25
C MET A 113 -15.15 4.65 -19.33
N GLY A 114 -14.93 5.27 -20.49
CA GLY A 114 -13.99 6.39 -20.64
C GLY A 114 -12.51 6.01 -20.72
N GLY A 115 -12.16 4.72 -20.61
CA GLY A 115 -10.79 4.21 -20.64
C GLY A 115 -9.96 4.69 -21.85
N THR A 116 -10.56 4.66 -23.05
CA THR A 116 -9.93 5.18 -24.28
C THR A 116 -10.47 6.54 -24.72
N GLY A 117 -11.54 7.03 -24.09
CA GLY A 117 -12.12 8.33 -24.40
C GLY A 117 -11.36 9.48 -23.73
N TRP A 118 -11.09 9.34 -22.43
CA TRP A 118 -10.60 10.44 -21.60
C TRP A 118 -9.08 10.57 -21.67
N ALA A 119 -8.62 11.76 -22.02
CA ALA A 119 -7.22 12.16 -21.91
C ALA A 119 -7.05 12.91 -20.59
N VAL A 120 -6.47 12.24 -19.59
CA VAL A 120 -6.35 12.78 -18.23
C VAL A 120 -4.94 13.31 -17.97
N ARG A 121 -4.84 14.22 -16.99
CA ARG A 121 -3.59 14.86 -16.55
C ARG A 121 -3.30 14.63 -15.07
N GLU A 122 -4.09 13.78 -14.43
CA GLU A 122 -3.96 13.41 -13.03
C GLU A 122 -4.09 11.89 -12.84
N PHE A 123 -3.50 11.40 -11.75
CA PHE A 123 -3.73 10.07 -11.19
C PHE A 123 -3.83 10.24 -9.69
N SER A 124 -4.86 9.67 -9.08
CA SER A 124 -5.18 9.92 -7.67
C SER A 124 -5.95 8.76 -7.04
N TRP A 125 -6.30 8.92 -5.76
CA TRP A 125 -7.17 7.98 -5.06
C TRP A 125 -8.58 7.89 -5.67
N ASP A 126 -9.02 8.89 -6.43
CA ASP A 126 -10.34 8.99 -7.05
C ASP A 126 -10.31 8.79 -8.58
N ASN A 127 -9.15 8.96 -9.23
CA ASN A 127 -9.03 8.82 -10.69
C ASN A 127 -7.90 7.86 -11.08
N LYS A 128 -8.24 6.71 -11.69
CA LYS A 128 -7.31 5.65 -12.12
C LYS A 128 -7.00 5.64 -13.60
N TYR A 129 -7.62 6.50 -14.43
CA TYR A 129 -7.51 6.42 -15.88
C TYR A 129 -6.06 6.40 -16.38
N ALA A 130 -5.21 7.32 -15.91
CA ALA A 130 -3.80 7.36 -16.31
C ALA A 130 -3.06 6.05 -15.95
N GLY A 131 -3.36 5.49 -14.77
CA GLY A 131 -2.80 4.22 -14.33
C GLY A 131 -3.26 3.05 -15.21
N VAL A 132 -4.56 2.95 -15.49
CA VAL A 132 -5.14 1.92 -16.38
C VAL A 132 -4.51 2.00 -17.77
N GLN A 133 -4.43 3.20 -18.34
CA GLN A 133 -3.88 3.45 -19.67
C GLN A 133 -2.41 3.03 -19.76
N ILE A 134 -1.60 3.38 -18.76
CA ILE A 134 -0.20 2.95 -18.67
C ILE A 134 -0.11 1.43 -18.47
N LEU A 135 -0.90 0.84 -17.58
CA LEU A 135 -0.85 -0.60 -17.32
C LEU A 135 -1.19 -1.42 -18.58
N LEU A 136 -2.20 -1.02 -19.34
CA LEU A 136 -2.61 -1.72 -20.56
C LEU A 136 -1.63 -1.55 -21.72
N SER A 137 -0.88 -0.45 -21.75
CA SER A 137 0.22 -0.30 -22.72
C SER A 137 1.28 -1.41 -22.57
N LYS A 138 1.50 -1.92 -21.34
CA LYS A 138 2.40 -3.04 -21.07
C LYS A 138 2.00 -4.29 -21.85
N VAL A 139 0.70 -4.60 -21.89
CA VAL A 139 0.16 -5.77 -22.62
C VAL A 139 0.49 -5.68 -24.11
N LEU A 140 0.38 -4.47 -24.68
CA LEU A 140 0.77 -4.18 -26.06
C LEU A 140 2.28 -4.37 -26.27
N PHE A 141 3.10 -3.80 -25.39
CA PHE A 141 4.55 -3.87 -25.47
C PHE A 141 5.11 -5.30 -25.27
N GLU A 142 4.43 -6.14 -24.50
CA GLU A 142 4.79 -7.55 -24.32
C GLU A 142 4.34 -8.44 -25.49
N GLY A 143 3.69 -7.87 -26.52
CA GLY A 143 3.17 -8.64 -27.65
C GLY A 143 1.96 -9.52 -27.30
N LYS A 144 1.36 -9.31 -26.12
CA LYS A 144 0.20 -10.05 -25.62
C LYS A 144 -1.15 -9.47 -26.08
N ALA A 145 -1.13 -8.52 -27.00
CA ALA A 145 -2.34 -7.79 -27.41
C ALA A 145 -3.34 -8.62 -28.24
N GLY A 146 -2.89 -9.61 -29.00
CA GLY A 146 -3.76 -10.44 -29.84
C GLY A 146 -4.73 -9.63 -30.72
N SER A 147 -6.00 -10.03 -30.73
CA SER A 147 -7.09 -9.32 -31.43
C SER A 147 -7.43 -7.96 -30.84
N TYR A 148 -6.95 -7.65 -29.63
CA TYR A 148 -7.27 -6.41 -28.89
C TYR A 148 -6.29 -5.26 -29.18
N ALA A 149 -5.33 -5.46 -30.08
CA ALA A 149 -4.27 -4.48 -30.36
C ALA A 149 -4.77 -3.09 -30.77
N SER A 150 -5.90 -2.98 -31.46
CA SER A 150 -6.48 -1.69 -31.85
C SER A 150 -6.92 -0.87 -30.64
N THR A 151 -7.64 -1.47 -29.70
CA THR A 151 -8.09 -0.80 -28.46
C THR A 151 -6.93 -0.52 -27.52
N LEU A 152 -5.99 -1.45 -27.37
CA LEU A 152 -4.80 -1.24 -26.53
C LEU A 152 -3.89 -0.12 -27.06
N LYS A 153 -3.81 0.10 -28.38
CA LYS A 153 -3.15 1.28 -28.97
C LYS A 153 -3.85 2.59 -28.58
N GLN A 154 -5.17 2.59 -28.42
CA GLN A 154 -5.89 3.78 -27.95
C GLN A 154 -5.58 4.06 -26.47
N TYR A 155 -5.51 3.03 -25.63
CA TYR A 155 -5.05 3.17 -24.24
C TYR A 155 -3.62 3.71 -24.19
N GLN A 156 -2.70 3.16 -25.01
CA GLN A 156 -1.34 3.68 -25.15
C GLN A 156 -1.34 5.16 -25.54
N ALA A 157 -2.16 5.59 -26.50
CA ALA A 157 -2.22 7.00 -26.90
C ALA A 157 -2.64 7.93 -25.74
N LYS A 158 -3.45 7.46 -24.80
CA LYS A 158 -3.80 8.21 -23.59
C LYS A 158 -2.68 8.19 -22.54
N ALA A 159 -1.97 7.07 -22.41
CA ALA A 159 -0.74 7.00 -21.60
C ALA A 159 0.33 7.97 -22.11
N ASP A 160 0.53 8.05 -23.43
CA ASP A 160 1.43 8.99 -24.08
C ASP A 160 1.01 10.43 -23.77
N TYR A 161 -0.28 10.77 -23.94
CA TYR A 161 -0.80 12.09 -23.61
C TYR A 161 -0.49 12.50 -22.16
N TYR A 162 -0.75 11.62 -21.19
CA TYR A 162 -0.46 11.88 -19.78
C TYR A 162 1.03 12.14 -19.54
N ALA A 163 1.90 11.26 -20.06
CA ALA A 163 3.35 11.38 -19.91
C ALA A 163 3.90 12.66 -20.57
N CYS A 164 3.43 12.99 -21.77
CA CYS A 164 3.79 14.22 -22.47
C CYS A 164 3.35 15.47 -21.71
N ALA A 165 2.14 15.46 -21.12
CA ALA A 165 1.64 16.58 -20.32
C ALA A 165 2.50 16.84 -19.08
N CYS A 166 2.96 15.79 -18.40
CA CYS A 166 3.89 15.91 -17.26
C CYS A 166 5.24 16.51 -17.69
N LEU A 167 5.74 16.10 -18.86
CA LEU A 167 7.03 16.55 -19.40
C LEU A 167 7.02 17.95 -20.01
N GLN A 168 5.86 18.62 -20.06
CA GLN A 168 5.68 19.91 -20.75
C GLN A 168 5.89 19.81 -22.27
N LYS A 169 5.51 18.69 -22.88
CA LYS A 169 5.72 18.42 -24.32
C LYS A 169 4.43 18.12 -25.09
N ASN A 170 3.29 18.58 -24.56
CA ASN A 170 1.96 18.22 -25.04
C ASN A 170 1.24 19.37 -25.78
N ASP A 171 1.98 20.18 -26.55
CA ASP A 171 1.41 21.24 -27.40
C ASP A 171 0.49 22.20 -26.62
N GLY A 172 0.98 22.66 -25.47
CA GLY A 172 0.24 23.55 -24.57
C GLY A 172 -0.78 22.86 -23.64
N TYR A 173 -1.16 21.60 -23.88
CA TYR A 173 -2.05 20.83 -22.99
C TYR A 173 -1.30 20.16 -21.83
N ASN A 174 -0.43 20.92 -21.18
CA ASN A 174 0.48 20.45 -20.15
C ASN A 174 -0.17 20.49 -18.76
N VAL A 175 0.44 19.79 -17.78
CA VAL A 175 0.13 19.99 -16.36
C VAL A 175 0.79 21.29 -15.90
N HIS A 176 0.15 22.09 -15.04
CA HIS A 176 0.78 23.29 -14.53
C HIS A 176 2.03 22.96 -13.68
N LYS A 177 2.99 23.89 -13.64
CA LYS A 177 4.18 23.79 -12.79
C LYS A 177 4.38 25.09 -12.02
N THR A 178 4.74 24.96 -10.75
CA THR A 178 5.17 26.09 -9.91
C THR A 178 6.45 26.72 -10.46
N PRO A 179 6.79 27.96 -10.07
CA PRO A 179 8.09 28.57 -10.40
C PRO A 179 9.31 27.67 -10.05
N GLY A 180 9.23 26.90 -8.97
CA GLY A 180 10.23 25.93 -8.53
C GLY A 180 10.25 24.62 -9.32
N GLY A 181 9.34 24.45 -10.28
CA GLY A 181 9.29 23.29 -11.20
C GLY A 181 8.53 22.06 -10.67
N LEU A 182 7.75 22.22 -9.59
CA LEU A 182 6.86 21.19 -9.08
C LEU A 182 5.63 21.07 -9.95
N VAL A 183 5.18 19.86 -10.26
CA VAL A 183 3.85 19.64 -10.85
C VAL A 183 2.77 20.15 -9.90
N TYR A 184 1.85 20.96 -10.38
CA TYR A 184 0.77 21.52 -9.59
C TYR A 184 -0.59 21.24 -10.25
N VAL A 185 -1.39 20.38 -9.62
CA VAL A 185 -2.67 19.92 -10.16
C VAL A 185 -3.84 20.56 -9.41
N ARG A 186 -3.76 20.61 -8.08
CA ARG A 186 -4.80 21.17 -7.21
C ARG A 186 -4.17 21.83 -5.98
N GLU A 187 -4.90 22.77 -5.39
CA GLU A 187 -4.48 23.48 -4.17
C GLU A 187 -4.37 22.54 -2.97
N TRP A 188 -5.41 21.74 -2.71
CA TRP A 188 -5.39 20.85 -1.56
C TRP A 188 -4.52 19.62 -1.83
N ASN A 189 -3.46 19.46 -1.01
CA ASN A 189 -2.67 18.25 -0.90
C ASN A 189 -2.05 17.84 -2.25
N ASN A 190 -1.41 18.82 -2.89
CA ASN A 190 -0.89 18.69 -4.25
C ASN A 190 0.18 17.58 -4.39
N LEU A 191 0.98 17.33 -3.35
CA LEU A 191 2.07 16.35 -3.41
C LEU A 191 1.59 14.90 -3.65
N GLN A 192 0.30 14.60 -3.46
CA GLN A 192 -0.26 13.32 -3.90
C GLN A 192 -0.23 13.14 -5.42
N TYR A 193 -0.47 14.21 -6.17
CA TYR A 193 -0.46 14.18 -7.63
C TYR A 193 0.98 14.17 -8.15
N VAL A 194 1.88 14.88 -7.47
CA VAL A 194 3.32 14.90 -7.77
C VAL A 194 3.93 13.51 -7.63
N SER A 195 3.73 12.87 -6.48
CA SER A 195 4.24 11.52 -6.21
C SER A 195 3.69 10.49 -7.20
N SER A 196 2.39 10.58 -7.51
CA SER A 196 1.70 9.77 -8.51
C SER A 196 2.26 9.96 -9.93
N ALA A 197 2.48 11.22 -10.35
CA ALA A 197 3.03 11.54 -11.66
C ALA A 197 4.49 11.06 -11.81
N ALA A 198 5.29 11.21 -10.76
CA ALA A 198 6.63 10.66 -10.70
C ALA A 198 6.59 9.14 -10.88
N PHE A 199 5.76 8.45 -10.08
CA PHE A 199 5.63 6.99 -10.11
C PHE A 199 5.20 6.47 -11.47
N LEU A 200 4.13 7.00 -12.03
CA LEU A 200 3.63 6.57 -13.33
C LEU A 200 4.64 6.84 -14.45
N SER A 201 5.36 7.96 -14.40
CA SER A 201 6.43 8.27 -15.36
C SER A 201 7.59 7.26 -15.27
N ALA A 202 7.99 6.87 -14.06
CA ALA A 202 9.02 5.85 -13.86
C ALA A 202 8.58 4.45 -14.31
N VAL A 203 7.32 4.08 -14.06
CA VAL A 203 6.71 2.83 -14.54
C VAL A 203 6.67 2.81 -16.06
N TYR A 204 6.15 3.87 -16.69
CA TYR A 204 6.00 3.94 -18.13
C TYR A 204 7.36 3.96 -18.85
N SER A 205 8.34 4.65 -18.27
CA SER A 205 9.73 4.56 -18.72
C SER A 205 10.25 3.13 -18.77
N ASN A 206 10.00 2.32 -17.73
CA ASN A 206 10.45 0.93 -17.72
C ASN A 206 9.77 0.10 -18.82
N TYR A 207 8.49 0.35 -19.10
CA TYR A 207 7.77 -0.35 -20.17
C TYR A 207 8.36 -0.01 -21.55
N LEU A 208 8.55 1.29 -21.81
CA LEU A 208 9.16 1.76 -23.06
C LEU A 208 10.58 1.24 -23.22
N PHE A 209 11.40 1.28 -22.17
CA PHE A 209 12.76 0.77 -22.18
C PHE A 209 12.81 -0.73 -22.48
N ALA A 210 11.97 -1.54 -21.81
CA ALA A 210 11.90 -2.98 -22.04
C ALA A 210 11.47 -3.32 -23.48
N ALA A 211 10.57 -2.53 -24.06
CA ALA A 211 10.13 -2.67 -25.44
C ALA A 211 11.06 -2.03 -26.48
N ARG A 212 12.16 -1.38 -26.06
CA ARG A 212 13.02 -0.55 -26.94
C ARG A 212 12.23 0.50 -27.72
N ALA A 213 11.17 1.02 -27.09
CA ALA A 213 10.29 2.04 -27.64
C ALA A 213 10.66 3.43 -27.10
N GLN A 214 10.13 4.45 -27.78
CA GLN A 214 10.22 5.86 -27.38
C GLN A 214 8.82 6.41 -27.17
N LEU A 215 8.70 7.41 -26.30
CA LEU A 215 7.46 8.15 -26.12
C LEU A 215 7.33 9.18 -27.25
N ASN A 216 6.21 9.16 -27.97
CA ASN A 216 5.93 10.12 -29.03
C ASN A 216 5.07 11.25 -28.45
N CYS A 217 5.67 12.44 -28.29
CA CYS A 217 4.96 13.65 -27.90
C CYS A 217 4.75 14.57 -29.11
N PRO A 218 3.75 15.48 -29.07
CA PRO A 218 3.59 16.52 -30.08
C PRO A 218 4.87 17.32 -30.36
N GLU A 219 5.66 17.60 -29.33
CA GLU A 219 6.90 18.39 -29.43
C GLU A 219 8.16 17.53 -29.73
N GLY A 220 8.00 16.23 -29.98
CA GLY A 220 9.08 15.35 -30.43
C GLY A 220 9.15 14.01 -29.70
N GLN A 221 10.11 13.18 -30.13
CA GLN A 221 10.35 11.86 -29.54
C GLN A 221 11.18 11.97 -28.27
N ILE A 222 10.74 11.26 -27.23
CA ILE A 222 11.27 11.32 -25.88
C ILE A 222 11.86 9.97 -25.49
N GLN A 223 13.10 10.02 -25.00
CA GLN A 223 13.76 8.82 -24.52
C GLN A 223 13.20 8.39 -23.17
N PRO A 224 13.10 7.08 -22.87
CA PRO A 224 12.67 6.60 -21.55
C PRO A 224 13.42 7.24 -20.38
N GLN A 225 14.71 7.58 -20.57
CA GLN A 225 15.51 8.24 -19.54
C GLN A 225 15.00 9.65 -19.17
N GLU A 226 14.37 10.38 -20.09
CA GLU A 226 13.79 11.70 -19.78
C GLU A 226 12.61 11.59 -18.80
N LEU A 227 11.82 10.52 -18.88
CA LEU A 227 10.75 10.22 -17.90
C LEU A 227 11.32 9.91 -16.51
N ILE A 228 12.45 9.20 -16.43
CA ILE A 228 13.16 8.96 -15.16
C ILE A 228 13.73 10.26 -14.60
N ASN A 229 14.28 11.12 -15.45
CA ASN A 229 14.80 12.42 -15.03
C ASN A 229 13.69 13.31 -14.48
N PHE A 230 12.50 13.28 -15.08
CA PHE A 230 11.30 13.93 -14.55
C PHE A 230 10.88 13.33 -13.20
N ALA A 231 10.75 12.00 -13.10
CA ALA A 231 10.38 11.36 -11.82
C ALA A 231 11.38 11.72 -10.70
N LYS A 232 12.68 11.74 -11.04
CA LYS A 232 13.75 12.16 -10.14
C LYS A 232 13.62 13.63 -9.74
N SER A 233 13.27 14.54 -10.65
CA SER A 233 13.16 15.97 -10.31
C SER A 233 12.03 16.21 -9.31
N GLN A 234 10.90 15.51 -9.46
CA GLN A 234 9.78 15.60 -8.53
C GLN A 234 10.14 14.98 -7.16
N ALA A 235 10.83 13.83 -7.15
CA ALA A 235 11.31 13.22 -5.92
C ALA A 235 12.34 14.11 -5.19
N ASP A 236 13.29 14.68 -5.93
CA ASP A 236 14.30 15.60 -5.37
C ASP A 236 13.63 16.86 -4.81
N TYR A 237 12.61 17.39 -5.48
CA TYR A 237 11.83 18.51 -4.97
C TYR A 237 11.20 18.15 -3.61
N ILE A 238 10.55 16.99 -3.49
CA ILE A 238 9.98 16.49 -2.22
C ILE A 238 11.05 16.36 -1.14
N LEU A 239 12.27 15.97 -1.49
CA LEU A 239 13.37 15.74 -0.53
C LEU A 239 14.18 17.00 -0.17
N GLY A 240 13.90 18.14 -0.79
CA GLY A 240 14.51 19.43 -0.40
C GLY A 240 15.07 20.27 -1.53
N LYS A 241 15.05 19.80 -2.79
CA LYS A 241 15.46 20.60 -3.96
C LYS A 241 14.31 21.51 -4.42
N ASN A 242 13.93 22.43 -3.56
CA ASN A 242 12.84 23.38 -3.75
C ASN A 242 13.22 24.76 -3.18
N PRO A 243 12.48 25.84 -3.50
CA PRO A 243 12.79 27.19 -3.04
C PRO A 243 12.84 27.37 -1.51
N LYS A 244 12.24 26.47 -0.73
CA LYS A 244 12.26 26.50 0.73
C LYS A 244 13.43 25.71 1.34
N GLU A 245 14.20 24.99 0.51
CA GLU A 245 15.32 24.14 0.92
C GLU A 245 14.93 23.16 2.05
N MET A 246 13.71 22.62 2.00
CA MET A 246 13.16 21.76 3.04
C MET A 246 12.53 20.50 2.47
N SER A 247 12.63 19.39 3.18
CA SER A 247 11.92 18.18 2.79
C SER A 247 10.44 18.28 3.16
N TYR A 248 9.57 17.84 2.26
CA TYR A 248 8.14 17.61 2.53
C TYR A 248 7.86 16.16 2.97
N LEU A 249 8.89 15.33 3.09
CA LEU A 249 8.83 13.99 3.68
C LEU A 249 9.21 14.09 5.17
N ILE A 250 8.25 13.87 6.06
CA ILE A 250 8.44 14.12 7.50
C ILE A 250 9.62 13.29 8.04
N GLY A 251 10.52 13.97 8.75
CA GLY A 251 11.68 13.36 9.39
C GLY A 251 12.86 13.07 8.45
N TYR A 252 12.79 13.42 7.17
CA TYR A 252 13.90 13.30 6.22
C TYR A 252 14.70 14.61 6.12
N GLY A 253 16.03 14.49 6.12
CA GLY A 253 16.93 15.65 6.09
C GLY A 253 16.92 16.45 7.40
N SER A 254 17.59 17.60 7.39
CA SER A 254 17.72 18.47 8.58
C SER A 254 16.58 19.48 8.74
N LYS A 255 15.75 19.67 7.71
CA LYS A 255 14.64 20.63 7.69
C LYS A 255 13.41 19.97 7.07
N TYR A 256 12.38 19.75 7.88
CA TYR A 256 11.12 19.10 7.51
C TYR A 256 9.97 19.62 8.39
N PRO A 257 8.69 19.45 7.99
CA PRO A 257 7.53 19.88 8.76
C PRO A 257 7.47 19.28 10.18
N LEU A 258 7.27 20.14 11.17
CA LEU A 258 7.20 19.81 12.59
C LEU A 258 5.77 19.89 13.14
N HIS A 259 4.85 20.57 12.45
CA HIS A 259 3.50 20.87 12.93
C HIS A 259 2.44 20.25 12.02
N VAL A 260 2.61 18.98 11.67
CA VAL A 260 1.70 18.31 10.72
C VAL A 260 0.30 18.07 11.27
N HIS A 261 -0.72 18.21 10.42
CA HIS A 261 -2.12 17.92 10.74
C HIS A 261 -2.35 16.41 10.91
N HIS A 262 -1.89 15.83 12.01
CA HIS A 262 -2.06 14.41 12.28
C HIS A 262 -2.24 14.14 13.77
N ARG A 263 -3.44 13.69 14.17
CA ARG A 263 -3.83 13.52 15.59
C ARG A 263 -2.86 12.64 16.38
N GLY A 264 -2.45 11.51 15.80
CA GLY A 264 -1.50 10.62 16.44
C GLY A 264 -0.08 11.21 16.56
N ALA A 265 0.25 12.21 15.74
CA ALA A 265 1.53 12.91 15.82
C ALA A 265 1.47 14.08 16.81
N SER A 266 0.37 14.83 16.79
CA SER A 266 0.20 16.08 17.54
C SER A 266 -0.14 15.89 19.01
N ILE A 267 -0.73 14.75 19.40
CA ILE A 267 -1.07 14.45 20.79
C ILE A 267 -0.01 13.54 21.40
N ALA A 268 0.51 13.88 22.58
CA ALA A 268 1.51 13.05 23.25
C ALA A 268 0.98 11.62 23.47
N SER A 269 1.84 10.64 23.21
CA SER A 269 1.50 9.23 23.38
C SER A 269 1.14 8.91 24.84
N ILE A 270 0.21 7.96 25.04
CA ILE A 270 -0.17 7.46 26.37
C ILE A 270 1.02 6.88 27.15
N PHE A 271 2.06 6.44 26.44
CA PHE A 271 3.31 5.94 27.04
C PHE A 271 4.19 7.05 27.64
N SER A 272 4.01 8.29 27.19
CA SER A 272 4.71 9.47 27.72
C SER A 272 3.81 10.26 28.66
N LEU A 273 2.56 10.47 28.26
CA LEU A 273 1.51 11.11 29.03
C LEU A 273 0.54 10.04 29.53
N HIS A 274 0.69 9.58 30.76
CA HIS A 274 -0.09 8.49 31.37
C HIS A 274 -1.55 8.85 31.70
N SER A 275 -2.14 9.81 30.97
CA SER A 275 -3.52 10.27 31.13
C SER A 275 -4.22 10.34 29.79
N GLU A 276 -5.52 10.03 29.76
CA GLU A 276 -6.33 10.11 28.56
C GLU A 276 -6.52 11.56 28.08
N VAL A 277 -6.39 11.76 26.76
CA VAL A 277 -6.71 13.01 26.08
C VAL A 277 -8.04 12.82 25.34
N GLY A 278 -9.13 13.33 25.92
CA GLY A 278 -10.44 13.33 25.28
C GLY A 278 -10.51 14.25 24.06
N CYS A 279 -11.51 14.06 23.19
CA CYS A 279 -11.64 14.78 21.91
C CYS A 279 -11.56 16.30 22.03
N VAL A 280 -12.31 16.90 22.96
CA VAL A 280 -12.33 18.36 23.19
C VAL A 280 -10.95 18.85 23.62
N LYS A 281 -10.29 18.13 24.53
CA LYS A 281 -8.91 18.46 24.95
C LYS A 281 -7.91 18.30 23.81
N GLY A 282 -8.09 17.30 22.94
CA GLY A 282 -7.30 17.14 21.73
C GLY A 282 -7.36 18.40 20.85
N PHE A 283 -8.54 18.97 20.70
CA PHE A 283 -8.72 20.21 19.94
C PHE A 283 -8.21 21.44 20.70
N GLU A 284 -8.69 21.70 21.91
CA GLU A 284 -8.36 22.94 22.65
C GLU A 284 -6.90 23.01 23.10
N ILE A 285 -6.30 21.87 23.46
CA ILE A 285 -4.97 21.84 24.09
C ILE A 285 -3.89 21.42 23.10
N TRP A 286 -4.15 20.53 22.15
CA TRP A 286 -3.09 19.95 21.31
C TRP A 286 -3.06 20.49 19.88
N TYR A 287 -4.22 20.77 19.30
CA TYR A 287 -4.29 21.26 17.92
C TYR A 287 -3.57 22.60 17.75
N SER A 288 -3.86 23.56 18.63
CA SER A 288 -3.33 24.93 18.54
C SER A 288 -1.99 25.15 19.27
N ARG A 289 -1.29 24.07 19.67
CA ARG A 289 -0.02 24.20 20.40
C ARG A 289 1.09 24.81 19.54
N PRO A 290 1.87 25.77 20.04
CA PRO A 290 3.01 26.30 19.28
C PRO A 290 4.18 25.32 19.19
N GLU A 291 4.29 24.35 20.10
CA GLU A 291 5.37 23.36 20.09
C GLU A 291 5.25 22.40 18.91
N PRO A 292 6.37 21.81 18.43
CA PRO A 292 6.36 20.70 17.47
C PRO A 292 5.48 19.52 17.90
N ASN A 293 5.08 18.70 16.93
CA ASN A 293 4.40 17.44 17.20
C ASN A 293 5.26 16.54 18.11
N PRO A 294 4.73 16.05 19.25
CA PRO A 294 5.47 15.24 20.21
C PRO A 294 5.88 13.87 19.63
N ASN A 295 5.17 13.36 18.63
CA ASN A 295 5.54 12.13 17.94
C ASN A 295 5.88 12.43 16.48
N VAL A 296 7.10 12.09 16.05
CA VAL A 296 7.52 12.28 14.65
C VAL A 296 6.87 11.20 13.77
N LEU A 297 6.07 11.64 12.80
CA LEU A 297 5.41 10.79 11.82
C LEU A 297 6.35 10.51 10.63
N PHE A 298 7.43 9.79 10.88
CA PHE A 298 8.45 9.51 9.87
C PHE A 298 7.86 9.01 8.55
N GLY A 299 8.24 9.67 7.46
CA GLY A 299 7.90 9.28 6.09
C GLY A 299 6.51 9.64 5.60
N GLY A 300 5.69 10.33 6.41
CA GLY A 300 4.46 10.90 5.90
C GLY A 300 4.78 12.01 4.89
N LEU A 301 4.18 11.94 3.71
CA LEU A 301 4.22 13.01 2.73
C LEU A 301 3.09 14.00 3.02
N VAL A 302 3.45 15.23 3.42
CA VAL A 302 2.46 16.30 3.65
C VAL A 302 1.87 16.79 2.33
N GLY A 303 0.82 17.61 2.39
CA GLY A 303 0.19 18.21 1.21
C GLY A 303 1.12 19.04 0.33
N GLY A 304 2.10 19.71 0.95
CA GLY A 304 3.17 20.44 0.27
C GLY A 304 2.85 21.90 0.01
N PRO A 305 3.68 22.59 -0.79
CA PRO A 305 3.55 24.02 -1.00
C PRO A 305 2.38 24.37 -1.92
N ASP A 306 2.01 25.65 -1.93
CA ASP A 306 1.07 26.24 -2.89
C ASP A 306 1.69 26.43 -4.29
N GLU A 307 0.94 27.06 -5.19
CA GLU A 307 1.34 27.28 -6.59
C GLU A 307 2.59 28.16 -6.75
N ASN A 308 2.97 28.91 -5.71
CA ASN A 308 4.12 29.81 -5.70
C ASN A 308 5.31 29.24 -4.91
N ASP A 309 5.27 27.93 -4.59
CA ASP A 309 6.28 27.24 -3.78
C ASP A 309 6.31 27.70 -2.30
N ASP A 310 5.26 28.38 -1.82
CA ASP A 310 5.13 28.81 -0.43
C ASP A 310 4.53 27.70 0.45
N PHE A 311 5.06 27.56 1.67
CA PHE A 311 4.65 26.52 2.62
C PHE A 311 4.58 27.08 4.04
N SER A 312 3.45 26.87 4.72
CA SER A 312 3.22 27.22 6.11
C SER A 312 3.07 25.96 6.97
N ASP A 313 4.05 25.71 7.84
CA ASP A 313 4.11 24.56 8.74
C ASP A 313 3.22 24.79 9.97
N GLU A 314 1.92 24.72 9.77
CA GLU A 314 0.92 24.86 10.82
C GLU A 314 -0.10 23.72 10.79
N ARG A 315 -0.47 23.19 11.96
CA ARG A 315 -1.50 22.14 12.06
C ARG A 315 -2.84 22.62 11.52
N SER A 316 -3.13 23.92 11.65
CA SER A 316 -4.36 24.52 11.11
C SER A 316 -4.39 24.54 9.59
N ASN A 317 -3.23 24.56 8.95
CA ASN A 317 -3.09 24.52 7.50
C ASN A 317 -3.15 23.07 7.00
N TYR A 318 -4.31 22.44 7.15
CA TYR A 318 -4.54 21.05 6.73
C TYR A 318 -4.41 20.86 5.21
N GLU A 319 -4.42 21.92 4.41
CA GLU A 319 -4.22 21.80 2.97
C GLU A 319 -2.78 21.42 2.62
N GLN A 320 -1.82 22.06 3.31
CA GLN A 320 -0.40 21.87 3.09
C GLN A 320 0.22 20.84 4.05
N THR A 321 -0.29 20.70 5.28
CA THR A 321 0.36 19.89 6.33
C THR A 321 -0.29 18.52 6.58
N GLU A 322 -1.34 18.15 5.86
CA GLU A 322 -2.00 16.84 5.98
C GLU A 322 -1.15 15.74 5.32
N PRO A 323 -0.69 14.72 6.08
CA PRO A 323 -0.02 13.58 5.52
C PRO A 323 -1.02 12.50 5.10
N THR A 324 -0.90 11.98 3.86
CA THR A 324 -1.85 10.99 3.33
C THR A 324 -1.21 9.70 2.84
N THR A 325 -1.97 8.60 2.97
CA THR A 325 -1.59 7.30 2.39
C THR A 325 -1.59 7.33 0.87
N SER A 326 -2.54 8.04 0.24
CA SER A 326 -2.62 8.19 -1.21
C SER A 326 -1.38 8.89 -1.78
N GLY A 327 -0.90 9.97 -1.16
CA GLY A 327 0.33 10.63 -1.59
C GLY A 327 1.62 9.89 -1.21
N SER A 328 1.61 9.14 -0.11
CA SER A 328 2.82 8.43 0.33
C SER A 328 3.02 7.08 -0.38
N ALA A 329 1.97 6.45 -0.91
CA ALA A 329 2.06 5.13 -1.54
C ALA A 329 2.97 5.08 -2.78
N PRO A 330 2.88 6.03 -3.74
CA PRO A 330 3.74 6.03 -4.92
C PRO A 330 5.23 6.23 -4.59
N LEU A 331 5.55 6.87 -3.47
CA LEU A 331 6.93 7.13 -3.05
C LEU A 331 7.72 5.86 -2.78
N ILE A 332 7.07 4.78 -2.33
CA ILE A 332 7.73 3.48 -2.13
C ILE A 332 8.37 2.99 -3.42
N GLY A 333 7.59 3.01 -4.51
CA GLY A 333 8.09 2.61 -5.83
C GLY A 333 9.14 3.56 -6.37
N ILE A 334 8.97 4.87 -6.17
CA ILE A 334 9.90 5.89 -6.64
C ILE A 334 11.24 5.82 -5.94
N PHE A 335 11.28 5.81 -4.61
CA PHE A 335 12.53 5.76 -3.88
C PHE A 335 13.24 4.42 -4.07
N ALA A 336 12.51 3.31 -4.19
CA ALA A 336 13.11 2.03 -4.58
C ALA A 336 13.78 2.10 -5.96
N LYS A 337 13.10 2.68 -6.97
CA LYS A 337 13.66 2.84 -8.30
C LYS A 337 14.87 3.77 -8.31
N LEU A 338 14.79 4.94 -7.67
CA LEU A 338 15.89 5.89 -7.62
C LEU A 338 17.08 5.36 -6.82
N GLN A 339 16.84 4.63 -5.72
CA GLN A 339 17.88 3.93 -4.98
C GLN A 339 18.56 2.87 -5.86
N SER A 340 17.81 2.13 -6.68
CA SER A 340 18.41 1.14 -7.60
C SER A 340 19.31 1.76 -8.68
N LEU A 341 19.05 3.02 -9.06
CA LEU A 341 19.79 3.72 -10.11
C LEU A 341 20.96 4.55 -9.58
N TYR A 342 20.78 5.19 -8.43
CA TYR A 342 21.69 6.22 -7.90
C TYR A 342 22.22 5.90 -6.50
N GLY A 343 21.74 4.84 -5.86
CA GLY A 343 22.21 4.42 -4.56
C GLY A 343 23.66 3.94 -4.61
N ASN A 344 24.51 4.48 -3.75
CA ASN A 344 25.84 3.90 -3.52
C ASN A 344 25.69 2.54 -2.84
N THR A 345 26.21 1.48 -3.45
CA THR A 345 26.15 0.07 -3.00
C THR A 345 26.89 -0.23 -1.68
N GLY A 346 27.17 0.77 -0.83
CA GLY A 346 28.01 0.58 0.36
C GLY A 346 27.70 1.43 1.61
N SER A 347 26.67 2.30 1.63
CA SER A 347 26.45 3.22 2.76
C SER A 347 25.16 3.01 3.54
N TYR A 348 24.34 2.01 3.21
CA TYR A 348 23.15 1.72 4.00
C TYR A 348 23.52 0.93 5.25
N GLN A 349 23.98 1.63 6.29
CA GLN A 349 24.01 1.09 7.64
C GLN A 349 22.62 1.28 8.25
N TYR A 350 21.92 0.17 8.46
CA TYR A 350 20.69 0.14 9.24
C TYR A 350 20.96 0.76 10.62
N HIS A 351 20.45 1.96 10.86
CA HIS A 351 20.48 2.57 12.20
C HIS A 351 19.49 1.84 13.09
N LYS A 352 19.97 0.78 13.74
CA LYS A 352 19.29 0.16 14.87
C LYS A 352 19.39 1.17 16.02
N GLU A 353 18.29 1.87 16.33
CA GLU A 353 18.23 2.63 17.58
C GLU A 353 18.65 1.74 18.74
N SER A 354 19.58 2.27 19.55
CA SER A 354 20.22 1.56 20.65
C SER A 354 19.17 1.04 21.63
N LEU A 355 19.10 -0.29 21.76
CA LEU A 355 18.31 -0.95 22.80
C LEU A 355 18.87 -0.52 24.16
N VAL A 356 18.12 0.34 24.85
CA VAL A 356 18.36 0.62 26.27
C VAL A 356 18.31 -0.72 27.02
N SER A 357 19.42 -1.03 27.68
CA SER A 357 19.65 -2.23 28.48
C SER A 357 18.54 -2.43 29.52
N LYS A 358 17.82 -3.56 29.42
CA LYS A 358 17.00 -4.05 30.54
C LYS A 358 17.89 -4.77 31.57
N PRO A 359 17.57 -4.67 32.87
CA PRO A 359 18.37 -5.29 33.91
C PRO A 359 18.21 -6.81 33.91
N THR A 360 19.33 -7.46 34.20
CA THR A 360 19.51 -8.89 34.41
C THR A 360 18.59 -9.40 35.53
N SER A 361 17.70 -10.34 35.24
CA SER A 361 17.10 -11.20 36.26
C SER A 361 17.55 -12.65 36.06
N THR A 362 17.97 -13.21 37.19
CA THR A 362 18.63 -14.48 37.45
C THR A 362 17.89 -15.71 36.92
N ASN A 363 18.66 -16.60 36.31
CA ASN A 363 18.30 -17.99 36.00
C ASN A 363 17.83 -18.73 37.26
N LEU A 364 16.65 -19.32 37.20
CA LEU A 364 16.30 -20.49 38.00
C LEU A 364 16.19 -21.68 37.05
N HIS A 365 17.17 -22.57 37.16
CA HIS A 365 17.14 -23.90 36.58
C HIS A 365 15.92 -24.66 37.09
N GLN A 366 15.05 -25.10 36.19
CA GLN A 366 14.22 -26.28 36.42
C GLN A 366 14.44 -27.26 35.27
N THR A 367 14.93 -28.44 35.65
CA THR A 367 15.19 -29.60 34.81
C THR A 367 13.89 -30.12 34.18
N PRO A 368 13.85 -30.43 32.86
CA PRO A 368 12.66 -31.03 32.27
C PRO A 368 12.59 -32.51 32.65
N THR A 369 11.56 -32.90 33.39
CA THR A 369 11.17 -34.30 33.55
C THR A 369 10.60 -34.82 32.23
N HIS A 370 11.27 -35.82 31.65
CA HIS A 370 10.77 -36.63 30.54
C HIS A 370 9.41 -37.25 30.89
N LYS A 371 8.40 -36.96 30.07
CA LYS A 371 7.21 -37.79 29.90
C LYS A 371 6.93 -37.98 28.41
N THR A 372 7.33 -39.13 27.89
CA THR A 372 6.74 -39.74 26.70
C THR A 372 5.28 -40.07 26.99
N LEU A 373 4.34 -39.37 26.35
CA LEU A 373 2.96 -39.82 26.19
C LEU A 373 2.58 -39.72 24.71
N GLY A 374 2.20 -40.86 24.13
CA GLY A 374 1.65 -40.97 22.78
C GLY A 374 0.26 -40.34 22.68
N GLY A 375 0.21 -39.01 22.66
CA GLY A 375 -0.96 -38.22 22.29
C GLY A 375 -0.85 -37.66 20.86
N PRO A 376 -1.94 -37.12 20.29
CA PRO A 376 -1.89 -36.45 19.00
C PRO A 376 -0.89 -35.28 19.03
N PRO A 377 -0.14 -35.03 17.94
CA PRO A 377 0.90 -33.98 17.89
C PRO A 377 0.33 -32.56 17.96
N VAL A 378 -0.97 -32.41 17.70
CA VAL A 378 -1.69 -31.13 17.75
C VAL A 378 -2.96 -31.22 18.59
N GLU A 379 -3.33 -30.10 19.19
CA GLU A 379 -4.60 -29.87 19.86
C GLU A 379 -5.47 -28.95 18.99
N PHE A 380 -6.76 -29.26 18.87
CA PHE A 380 -7.74 -28.41 18.17
C PHE A 380 -8.59 -27.66 19.19
N LEU A 381 -8.52 -26.32 19.16
CA LEU A 381 -9.37 -25.46 19.98
C LEU A 381 -10.46 -24.86 19.10
N HIS A 382 -11.71 -25.22 19.38
CA HIS A 382 -12.87 -24.81 18.61
C HIS A 382 -13.59 -23.64 19.28
N SER A 383 -14.01 -22.67 18.48
CA SER A 383 -14.84 -21.55 18.93
C SER A 383 -15.79 -21.08 17.82
N ILE A 384 -16.94 -20.53 18.23
CA ILE A 384 -17.85 -19.82 17.31
C ILE A 384 -17.56 -18.34 17.46
N THR A 385 -17.21 -17.68 16.35
CA THR A 385 -16.85 -16.26 16.33
C THR A 385 -17.99 -15.35 15.89
N SER A 386 -18.97 -15.89 15.18
CA SER A 386 -20.18 -15.18 14.76
C SER A 386 -21.27 -16.18 14.38
N SER A 387 -22.52 -15.72 14.43
CA SER A 387 -23.69 -16.46 13.93
C SER A 387 -24.72 -15.51 13.33
N TRP A 388 -25.36 -15.90 12.24
CA TRP A 388 -26.43 -15.12 11.61
C TRP A 388 -27.49 -16.05 11.01
N THR A 389 -28.70 -15.54 10.84
CA THR A 389 -29.82 -16.29 10.27
C THR A 389 -30.21 -15.70 8.92
N VAL A 390 -30.25 -16.53 7.89
CA VAL A 390 -30.81 -16.17 6.58
C VAL A 390 -32.07 -17.00 6.36
N SER A 391 -33.20 -16.31 6.24
CA SER A 391 -34.54 -16.91 6.17
C SER A 391 -34.85 -17.80 7.39
N LYS A 392 -34.74 -19.13 7.27
CA LYS A 392 -35.01 -20.12 8.35
C LYS A 392 -33.76 -20.89 8.79
N SER A 393 -32.60 -20.59 8.22
CA SER A 393 -31.35 -21.32 8.48
C SER A 393 -30.35 -20.43 9.23
N THR A 394 -29.86 -20.93 10.35
CA THR A 394 -28.78 -20.29 11.12
C THR A 394 -27.43 -20.82 10.66
N TYR A 395 -26.52 -19.90 10.38
CA TYR A 395 -25.14 -20.15 9.98
C TYR A 395 -24.21 -19.74 11.11
N TYR A 396 -23.11 -20.49 11.27
CA TYR A 396 -22.09 -20.25 12.27
C TYR A 396 -20.73 -20.10 11.60
N ARG A 397 -19.96 -19.10 12.03
CA ARG A 397 -18.54 -18.96 11.69
C ARG A 397 -17.69 -19.62 12.75
N HIS A 398 -17.23 -20.83 12.45
CA HIS A 398 -16.37 -21.62 13.30
C HIS A 398 -14.91 -21.20 13.09
N LYS A 399 -14.21 -20.90 14.18
CA LYS A 399 -12.75 -20.71 14.22
C LYS A 399 -12.13 -21.92 14.91
N VAL A 400 -11.15 -22.51 14.25
CA VAL A 400 -10.38 -23.64 14.78
C VAL A 400 -8.92 -23.23 14.86
N VAL A 401 -8.36 -23.33 16.07
CA VAL A 401 -6.93 -23.15 16.30
C VAL A 401 -6.28 -24.52 16.37
N ILE A 402 -5.24 -24.72 15.57
CA ILE A 402 -4.38 -25.90 15.57
C ILE A 402 -3.13 -25.51 16.36
N LYS A 403 -2.93 -26.10 17.52
CA LYS A 403 -1.77 -25.84 18.37
C LYS A 403 -0.82 -27.03 18.34
N ASN A 404 0.45 -26.81 18.00
CA ASN A 404 1.46 -27.85 18.13
C ASN A 404 1.80 -28.06 19.61
N ILE A 405 1.32 -29.16 20.18
CA ILE A 405 1.58 -29.56 21.57
C ILE A 405 2.73 -30.57 21.69
N SER A 406 3.33 -30.95 20.55
CA SER A 406 4.50 -31.81 20.51
C SER A 406 5.78 -31.01 20.78
N GLN A 407 6.85 -31.75 21.10
CA GLN A 407 8.20 -31.17 21.28
C GLN A 407 8.96 -31.04 19.95
N LYS A 408 8.33 -31.35 18.80
CA LYS A 408 8.97 -31.35 17.48
C LYS A 408 8.26 -30.37 16.53
N PRO A 409 8.98 -29.72 15.62
CA PRO A 409 8.35 -28.97 14.53
C PRO A 409 7.51 -29.92 13.66
N ILE A 410 6.35 -29.46 13.20
CA ILE A 410 5.51 -30.20 12.24
C ILE A 410 5.68 -29.53 10.88
N THR A 411 6.16 -30.29 9.91
CA THR A 411 6.58 -29.82 8.58
C THR A 411 5.61 -30.20 7.47
N ASP A 412 4.79 -31.21 7.72
CA ASP A 412 3.67 -31.61 6.87
C ASP A 412 2.54 -32.00 7.82
N LEU A 413 1.35 -31.40 7.66
CA LEU A 413 0.17 -31.73 8.46
C LEU A 413 -1.03 -31.81 7.53
N LYS A 414 -1.61 -33.00 7.43
CA LYS A 414 -2.83 -33.25 6.66
C LYS A 414 -3.99 -33.54 7.57
N LEU A 415 -5.10 -32.85 7.31
CA LEU A 415 -6.33 -32.90 8.09
C LEU A 415 -7.46 -33.41 7.22
N VAL A 416 -8.25 -34.33 7.76
CA VAL A 416 -9.55 -34.70 7.19
C VAL A 416 -10.64 -33.94 7.91
N ILE A 417 -11.49 -33.25 7.14
CA ILE A 417 -12.61 -32.46 7.66
C ILE A 417 -13.92 -33.04 7.12
N ASP A 418 -14.59 -33.83 7.95
CA ASP A 418 -15.86 -34.47 7.65
C ASP A 418 -17.05 -33.57 8.02
N ASN A 419 -18.16 -33.75 7.29
CA ASN A 419 -19.39 -32.97 7.44
C ASN A 419 -19.19 -31.45 7.27
N LEU A 420 -18.18 -31.07 6.47
CA LEU A 420 -18.01 -29.70 6.00
C LEU A 420 -19.01 -29.46 4.86
N SER A 421 -20.01 -28.62 5.09
CA SER A 421 -21.03 -28.29 4.09
C SER A 421 -20.90 -26.89 3.50
N GLY A 422 -20.05 -26.05 4.08
CA GLY A 422 -19.80 -24.70 3.59
C GLY A 422 -18.32 -24.41 3.40
N THR A 423 -18.01 -23.13 3.16
CA THR A 423 -16.68 -22.71 2.74
C THR A 423 -15.69 -22.70 3.92
N LEU A 424 -14.45 -23.12 3.64
CA LEU A 424 -13.33 -23.15 4.58
C LEU A 424 -12.20 -22.24 4.09
N TRP A 425 -11.51 -21.58 5.02
CA TRP A 425 -10.39 -20.67 4.80
C TRP A 425 -9.26 -20.93 5.81
N GLY A 426 -8.01 -20.75 5.39
CA GLY A 426 -6.82 -20.92 6.25
C GLY A 426 -6.13 -22.28 6.15
N LEU A 427 -6.64 -23.18 5.31
CA LEU A 427 -5.98 -24.42 4.88
C LEU A 427 -6.01 -24.53 3.35
N THR A 428 -5.09 -25.30 2.79
CA THR A 428 -5.02 -25.57 1.35
C THR A 428 -5.68 -26.93 1.05
N PRO A 429 -6.64 -27.03 0.11
CA PRO A 429 -7.21 -28.32 -0.26
C PRO A 429 -6.21 -29.17 -1.02
N THR A 430 -6.20 -30.48 -0.75
CA THR A 430 -5.36 -31.46 -1.46
C THR A 430 -6.14 -32.15 -2.58
N LYS A 431 -5.48 -33.06 -3.32
CA LYS A 431 -6.15 -33.92 -4.31
C LYS A 431 -7.05 -34.99 -3.66
N GLU A 432 -6.85 -35.28 -2.37
CA GLU A 432 -7.65 -36.24 -1.63
C GLU A 432 -8.94 -35.61 -1.11
N LYS A 433 -10.05 -36.35 -1.19
CA LYS A 433 -11.36 -35.84 -0.79
C LYS A 433 -11.36 -35.45 0.69
N ASN A 434 -11.97 -34.31 1.00
CA ASN A 434 -12.09 -33.74 2.36
C ASN A 434 -10.75 -33.51 3.09
N THR A 435 -9.64 -33.51 2.35
CA THR A 435 -8.30 -33.48 2.93
C THR A 435 -7.63 -32.14 2.66
N TYR A 436 -7.09 -31.53 3.70
CA TYR A 436 -6.52 -30.19 3.71
C TYR A 436 -5.15 -30.18 4.37
N GLU A 437 -4.27 -29.29 3.91
CA GLU A 437 -2.91 -29.10 4.44
C GLU A 437 -2.67 -27.65 4.90
N LEU A 438 -1.55 -27.40 5.59
CA LEU A 438 -1.15 -26.05 5.98
C LEU A 438 -0.96 -25.15 4.74
N PRO A 439 -1.26 -23.85 4.85
CA PRO A 439 -1.13 -22.95 3.70
C PRO A 439 0.35 -22.79 3.28
N GLN A 440 0.60 -22.54 2.00
CA GLN A 440 1.97 -22.50 1.43
C GLN A 440 2.96 -21.55 2.13
N TRP A 441 2.46 -20.50 2.79
CA TRP A 441 3.25 -19.54 3.56
C TRP A 441 3.62 -20.03 4.97
N LEU A 442 3.00 -21.10 5.47
CA LEU A 442 3.28 -21.73 6.76
C LEU A 442 3.76 -23.17 6.54
N LYS A 443 5.06 -23.32 6.23
CA LYS A 443 5.69 -24.62 5.95
C LYS A 443 6.06 -25.42 7.20
N VAL A 444 6.16 -24.76 8.35
CA VAL A 444 6.57 -25.38 9.63
C VAL A 444 5.72 -24.80 10.74
N LEU A 445 5.11 -25.67 11.55
CA LEU A 445 4.43 -25.32 12.79
C LEU A 445 5.34 -25.71 13.96
N GLU A 446 6.04 -24.72 14.53
CA GLU A 446 7.02 -24.91 15.61
C GLU A 446 6.36 -25.36 16.93
N PRO A 447 7.09 -26.07 17.82
CA PRO A 447 6.58 -26.44 19.14
C PRO A 447 5.97 -25.26 19.91
N GLY A 448 4.74 -25.42 20.41
CA GLY A 448 4.03 -24.40 21.17
C GLY A 448 3.39 -23.28 20.34
N THR A 449 3.61 -23.25 19.03
CA THR A 449 2.97 -22.29 18.13
C THR A 449 1.60 -22.77 17.65
N GLU A 450 0.82 -21.84 17.09
CA GLU A 450 -0.53 -22.09 16.63
C GLU A 450 -0.78 -21.53 15.24
N CYS A 451 -1.65 -22.20 14.49
CA CYS A 451 -2.25 -21.67 13.28
C CYS A 451 -3.77 -21.75 13.34
N THR A 452 -4.46 -20.90 12.59
CA THR A 452 -5.92 -20.81 12.64
C THR A 452 -6.51 -21.02 11.26
N PHE A 453 -7.60 -21.78 11.21
CA PHE A 453 -8.48 -21.80 10.05
C PHE A 453 -9.93 -21.56 10.48
N VAL A 454 -10.76 -21.18 9.51
CA VAL A 454 -12.16 -20.81 9.73
C VAL A 454 -13.01 -21.52 8.71
N TYR A 455 -14.22 -21.92 9.09
CA TYR A 455 -15.24 -22.34 8.13
C TYR A 455 -16.61 -21.83 8.52
N VAL A 456 -17.49 -21.69 7.54
CA VAL A 456 -18.87 -21.23 7.72
C VAL A 456 -19.80 -22.33 7.25
N GLN A 457 -20.71 -22.76 8.12
CA GLN A 457 -21.76 -23.69 7.72
C GLN A 457 -23.02 -23.56 8.58
N GLY A 458 -24.12 -24.09 8.07
CA GLY A 458 -25.34 -24.29 8.84
C GLY A 458 -25.31 -25.64 9.56
N GLY A 459 -25.89 -25.70 10.75
CA GLY A 459 -26.02 -26.93 11.53
C GLY A 459 -24.79 -27.26 12.41
N PRO A 460 -24.50 -28.54 12.68
CA PRO A 460 -23.50 -28.96 13.66
C PRO A 460 -22.07 -28.65 13.20
N GLN A 461 -21.13 -28.61 14.15
CA GLN A 461 -19.70 -28.43 13.89
C GLN A 461 -19.13 -29.54 12.98
N ALA A 462 -18.28 -29.19 12.02
CA ALA A 462 -17.53 -30.16 11.21
C ALA A 462 -16.57 -30.98 12.10
N LYS A 463 -16.32 -32.23 11.72
CA LYS A 463 -15.43 -33.14 12.45
C LYS A 463 -14.04 -33.06 11.84
N ILE A 464 -13.03 -32.76 12.66
CA ILE A 464 -11.65 -32.62 12.22
C ILE A 464 -10.82 -33.77 12.79
N SER A 465 -9.98 -34.36 11.96
CA SER A 465 -9.05 -35.41 12.37
C SER A 465 -7.72 -35.27 11.63
N ILE A 466 -6.64 -35.74 12.27
CA ILE A 466 -5.32 -35.77 11.67
C ILE A 466 -5.24 -37.00 10.77
N GLN A 467 -4.93 -36.81 9.50
CA GLN A 467 -4.68 -37.90 8.57
C GLN A 467 -3.22 -38.35 8.63
N SER A 468 -2.29 -37.38 8.57
CA SER A 468 -0.86 -37.63 8.65
C SER A 468 -0.12 -36.39 9.11
N PHE A 469 1.09 -36.58 9.64
CA PHE A 469 2.01 -35.51 10.01
C PHE A 469 3.47 -35.96 9.92
N HIS A 470 4.39 -35.02 9.68
CA HIS A 470 5.85 -35.24 9.69
C HIS A 470 6.58 -34.24 10.59
#